data_AF-A0A2D8BUX2-F1
#
_entry.id   AF-A0A2D8BUX2-F1
#
_cell.length_a   1.000
_cell.length_b   1.000
_cell.length_c   1.000
_cell.angle_alpha   90.00
_cell.angle_beta   90.00
_cell.angle_gamma   90.00
#
_symmetry.space_group_name_H-M   'P 1'
#
loop_
_entity.id
_entity.type
_entity.pdbx_description
1 polymer ?
#
loop_
_entity_poly.entity_id
_entity_poly.type
_entity_poly.pdbx_seq_one_letter_code
_entity_poly.pdbx_strand_id
1 'polypeptide(L)'
;MSETKGTASGPHRPLSTRAELDARMAARARPEPQASLAPGGWDETETHRRVREEGERRIAELRERLEASRSRIEHAYAFKSLEGRARADFGRGRR
;
A
#
# COMPACT_ATOMS: atom_id res chain seq x y z
N MET A 1 23.73 4.23 -18.59
CA MET A 1 24.85 3.34 -18.24
C MET A 1 24.48 2.61 -16.96
N SER A 2 24.36 1.28 -17.08
CA SER A 2 24.49 0.23 -16.06
C SER A 2 23.80 0.39 -14.70
N GLU A 3 22.55 -0.09 -14.64
CA GLU A 3 21.95 -0.61 -13.42
C GLU A 3 22.57 -1.99 -13.10
N THR A 4 23.20 -2.14 -11.93
CA THR A 4 23.49 -3.46 -11.35
C THR A 4 22.80 -3.58 -10.01
N LYS A 5 21.48 -3.79 -10.04
CA LYS A 5 20.76 -4.34 -8.89
C LYS A 5 21.22 -5.77 -8.70
N GLY A 6 22.15 -5.96 -7.76
CA GLY A 6 22.60 -7.28 -7.32
C GLY A 6 21.52 -8.01 -6.52
N THR A 7 20.40 -8.37 -7.13
CA THR A 7 19.52 -9.42 -6.59
C THR A 7 20.11 -10.78 -6.95
N ALA A 8 21.21 -11.16 -6.31
CA ALA A 8 21.73 -12.52 -6.37
C ALA A 8 20.97 -13.40 -5.38
N SER A 9 19.68 -13.62 -5.62
CA SER A 9 18.95 -14.75 -5.02
C SER A 9 18.94 -15.88 -6.04
N GLY A 10 20.07 -16.57 -6.17
CA GLY A 10 20.14 -17.83 -6.89
C GLY A 10 19.34 -18.92 -6.18
N PRO A 11 19.10 -20.08 -6.82
CA PRO A 11 18.31 -21.17 -6.23
C PRO A 11 18.88 -21.57 -4.86
N HIS A 12 18.06 -21.43 -3.81
CA HIS A 12 18.46 -21.71 -2.44
C HIS A 12 18.49 -23.22 -2.22
N ARG A 13 19.64 -23.86 -2.50
CA ARG A 13 19.83 -25.28 -2.15
C ARG A 13 19.83 -25.40 -0.62
N PRO A 14 18.97 -26.25 -0.01
CA PRO A 14 18.98 -26.45 1.43
C PRO A 14 20.34 -27.03 1.84
N LEU A 15 20.96 -26.43 2.86
CA LEU A 15 22.24 -26.88 3.41
C LEU A 15 21.97 -28.13 4.24
N SER A 16 22.67 -29.21 3.93
CA SER A 16 22.48 -30.52 4.55
C SER A 16 23.44 -30.74 5.73
N THR A 17 24.58 -30.03 5.76
CA THR A 17 25.61 -30.21 6.78
C THR A 17 26.14 -28.88 7.32
N ARG A 18 26.68 -28.92 8.54
CA ARG A 18 27.33 -27.76 9.19
C ARG A 18 28.54 -27.26 8.41
N ALA A 19 29.31 -28.17 7.80
CA ALA A 19 30.44 -27.82 6.93
C ALA A 19 30.02 -27.01 5.70
N GLU A 20 28.87 -27.32 5.09
CA GLU A 20 28.33 -26.55 3.96
C GLU A 20 27.91 -25.14 4.39
N LEU A 21 27.35 -25.00 5.60
CA LEU A 21 27.02 -23.70 6.17
C LEU A 21 28.29 -22.86 6.41
N ASP A 22 29.30 -23.46 7.02
CA ASP A 22 30.57 -22.78 7.32
C ASP A 22 31.30 -22.35 6.05
N ALA A 23 31.34 -23.23 5.02
CA ALA A 23 31.91 -22.91 3.71
C ALA A 23 31.15 -21.76 3.02
N ARG A 24 29.81 -21.74 3.12
CA ARG A 24 28.99 -20.67 2.53
C ARG A 24 29.16 -19.35 3.26
N MET A 25 29.35 -19.37 4.58
CA MET A 25 29.64 -18.17 5.36
C MET A 25 31.04 -17.63 5.04
N ALA A 26 32.03 -18.51 4.88
CA ALA A 26 33.38 -18.13 4.48
C ALA A 26 33.45 -17.57 3.05
N ALA A 27 32.63 -18.11 2.14
CA ALA A 27 32.52 -17.63 0.76
C ALA A 27 31.68 -16.35 0.60
N ARG A 28 31.02 -15.87 1.66
CA ARG A 28 30.19 -14.67 1.60
C ARG A 28 31.09 -13.44 1.45
N ALA A 29 30.84 -12.64 0.41
CA ALA A 29 31.47 -11.33 0.30
C ALA A 29 31.14 -10.50 1.55
N ARG A 30 32.16 -9.86 2.13
CA ARG A 30 31.94 -8.94 3.25
C ARG A 30 31.12 -7.75 2.74
N PRO A 31 30.06 -7.34 3.45
CA PRO A 31 29.33 -6.14 3.08
C PRO A 31 30.27 -4.95 3.23
N GLU A 32 30.41 -4.17 2.16
CA GLU A 32 31.15 -2.92 2.19
C GLU A 32 30.27 -1.82 2.79
N PRO A 33 30.80 -0.98 3.70
CA PRO A 33 30.05 0.13 4.25
C PRO A 33 29.73 1.14 3.14
N GLN A 34 28.47 1.20 2.73
CA GLN A 34 27.99 2.15 1.74
C GLN A 34 27.46 3.40 2.45
N ALA A 35 28.06 4.56 2.20
CA ALA A 35 27.70 5.81 2.87
C ALA A 35 26.23 6.23 2.65
N SER A 36 25.61 5.80 1.56
CA SER A 36 24.20 6.08 1.25
C SER A 36 23.22 5.29 2.13
N LEU A 37 23.63 4.10 2.60
CA LEU A 37 22.85 3.20 3.46
C LEU A 37 23.07 3.45 4.97
N ALA A 38 23.91 4.42 5.32
CA ALA A 38 24.10 4.82 6.71
C ALA A 38 22.83 5.53 7.24
N PRO A 39 22.58 5.50 8.56
CA PRO A 39 21.54 6.31 9.16
C PRO A 39 21.72 7.81 8.84
N GLY A 40 20.68 8.49 8.36
CA GLY A 40 20.73 9.84 7.82
C GLY A 40 21.28 9.94 6.39
N GLY A 41 21.59 8.81 5.76
CA GLY A 41 22.07 8.72 4.40
C GLY A 41 20.99 9.01 3.35
N TRP A 42 21.43 9.16 2.10
CA TRP A 42 20.53 9.47 0.99
C TRP A 42 19.44 8.41 0.79
N ASP A 43 19.77 7.11 0.93
CA ASP A 43 18.80 6.04 0.70
C ASP A 43 17.70 6.03 1.77
N GLU A 44 18.05 6.30 3.04
CA GLU A 44 17.07 6.39 4.12
C GLU A 44 16.16 7.61 3.93
N THR A 45 16.74 8.78 3.67
CA THR A 45 15.96 10.01 3.49
C THR A 45 15.02 9.91 2.28
N GLU A 46 15.48 9.32 1.19
CA GLU A 46 14.66 9.06 0.00
C GLU A 46 13.55 8.05 0.29
N THR A 47 13.83 7.01 1.07
CA THR A 47 12.83 6.02 1.48
C THR A 47 11.76 6.66 2.36
N HIS A 48 12.15 7.46 3.36
CA HIS A 48 11.23 8.19 4.23
C HIS A 48 10.35 9.15 3.43
N ARG A 49 10.93 9.86 2.45
CA ARG A 49 10.19 10.74 1.55
C ARG A 49 9.10 9.98 0.80
N ARG A 50 9.45 8.86 0.16
CA ARG A 50 8.50 8.02 -0.61
C ARG A 50 7.39 7.46 0.27
N VAL A 51 7.73 6.95 1.45
CA VAL A 51 6.75 6.41 2.41
C VAL A 51 5.76 7.50 2.83
N ARG A 52 6.25 8.72 3.07
CA ARG A 52 5.39 9.87 3.40
C ARG A 52 4.46 10.23 2.24
N GLU A 53 5.00 10.39 1.03
CA GLU A 53 4.22 10.74 -0.16
C GLU A 53 3.14 9.69 -0.45
N GLU A 54 3.47 8.41 -0.32
CA GLU A 54 2.52 7.31 -0.48
C GLU A 54 1.44 7.31 0.61
N GLY A 55 1.81 7.60 1.86
CA GLY A 55 0.87 7.77 2.96
C GLY A 55 -0.11 8.92 2.72
N GLU A 56 0.38 10.08 2.28
CA GLU A 56 -0.45 11.25 1.96
C GLU A 56 -1.42 10.93 0.81
N ARG A 57 -0.94 10.28 -0.26
CA ARG A 57 -1.78 9.81 -1.37
C ARG A 57 -2.87 8.86 -0.90
N ARG A 58 -2.53 7.90 -0.02
CA ARG A 58 -3.49 6.93 0.50
C ARG A 58 -4.56 7.58 1.36
N ILE A 59 -4.19 8.56 2.18
CA ILE A 59 -5.14 9.33 2.99
C ILE A 59 -6.11 10.10 2.09
N ALA A 60 -5.62 10.72 1.02
CA ALA A 60 -6.47 11.44 0.07
C ALA A 60 -7.49 10.49 -0.60
N GLU A 61 -7.04 9.33 -1.09
CA GLU A 61 -7.91 8.32 -1.69
C GLU A 61 -8.99 7.84 -0.71
N LEU A 62 -8.63 7.57 0.54
CA LEU A 62 -9.58 7.13 1.56
C LEU A 62 -10.62 8.21 1.89
N ARG A 63 -10.21 9.47 1.95
CA ARG A 63 -11.14 10.60 2.15
C ARG A 63 -12.14 10.73 1.01
N GLU A 64 -11.67 10.65 -0.24
CA GLU A 64 -12.53 10.67 -1.41
C GLU A 64 -13.54 9.52 -1.40
N ARG A 65 -13.08 8.31 -1.08
CA ARG A 65 -13.96 7.13 -0.99
C ARG A 65 -15.01 7.26 0.10
N LEU A 66 -14.63 7.80 1.27
CA LEU A 66 -15.56 8.05 2.37
C LEU A 66 -16.62 9.08 1.96
N GLU A 67 -16.22 10.18 1.33
CA GLU A 67 -17.14 11.21 0.88
C GLU A 67 -18.10 10.66 -0.20
N ALA A 68 -17.56 9.91 -1.18
CA ALA A 68 -18.37 9.24 -2.19
C ALA A 68 -19.35 8.22 -1.59
N SER A 69 -18.97 7.54 -0.51
CA SER A 69 -19.86 6.62 0.21
C SER A 69 -20.95 7.37 0.96
N ARG A 70 -20.60 8.47 1.62
CA ARG A 70 -21.54 9.33 2.34
C ARG A 70 -22.59 9.90 1.39
N SER A 71 -22.14 10.51 0.28
CA SER A 71 -23.03 11.05 -0.75
C SER A 71 -24.00 9.98 -1.29
N ARG A 72 -23.52 8.77 -1.56
CA ARG A 72 -24.39 7.65 -1.98
C ARG A 72 -25.49 7.33 -0.98
N ILE A 73 -25.19 7.32 0.32
CA ILE A 73 -26.17 7.06 1.38
C ILE A 73 -27.19 8.20 1.47
N GLU A 74 -26.72 9.44 1.46
CA GLU A 74 -27.58 10.64 1.51
C GLU A 74 -28.54 10.67 0.31
N HIS A 75 -28.05 10.41 -0.90
CA HIS A 75 -28.89 10.29 -2.09
C HIS A 75 -29.90 9.15 -1.97
N ALA A 76 -29.47 7.94 -1.58
CA ALA A 76 -30.37 6.80 -1.43
C ALA A 76 -31.50 7.07 -0.42
N TYR A 77 -31.17 7.75 0.69
CA TYR A 77 -32.16 8.15 1.69
C TYR A 77 -33.14 9.20 1.13
N ALA A 78 -32.63 10.24 0.47
CA ALA A 78 -33.45 11.28 -0.14
C ALA A 78 -34.43 10.70 -1.18
N PHE A 79 -33.96 9.81 -2.07
CA PHE A 79 -34.79 9.14 -3.06
C PHE A 79 -35.87 8.25 -2.42
N LYS A 80 -35.53 7.46 -1.40
CA LYS A 80 -36.52 6.64 -0.68
C LYS A 80 -37.60 7.49 0.00
N SER A 81 -37.22 8.62 0.57
CA SER A 81 -38.16 9.56 1.19
C SER A 81 -39.15 10.13 0.17
N LEU A 82 -38.65 10.54 -1.01
CA LEU A 82 -39.48 11.02 -2.12
C LEU A 82 -40.41 9.94 -2.66
N GLU A 83 -39.92 8.72 -2.83
CA GLU A 83 -40.72 7.57 -3.27
C GLU A 83 -41.85 7.25 -2.28
N GLY A 84 -41.54 7.23 -0.98
CA GLY A 84 -42.53 7.00 0.08
C GLY A 84 -43.62 8.08 0.08
N ARG A 85 -43.23 9.35 -0.09
CA ARG A 85 -44.18 10.47 -0.20
C ARG A 85 -45.05 10.36 -1.45
N ALA A 86 -44.45 10.12 -2.60
CA ALA A 86 -45.17 9.94 -3.86
C ALA A 86 -46.18 8.79 -3.76
N ARG A 87 -45.78 7.65 -3.18
CA ARG A 87 -46.68 6.51 -2.95
C ARG A 87 -47.83 6.84 -2.02
N ALA A 88 -47.58 7.59 -0.95
CA ALA A 88 -48.62 8.05 -0.03
C ALA A 88 -49.62 9.00 -0.70
N ASP A 89 -49.13 9.94 -1.51
CA ASP A 89 -49.96 10.91 -2.23
C ASP A 89 -50.82 10.23 -3.30
N PHE A 90 -50.25 9.30 -4.08
CA PHE A 90 -51.01 8.46 -5.02
C PHE A 90 -52.03 7.54 -4.34
N GLY A 91 -51.77 7.10 -3.11
CA GLY A 91 -52.71 6.31 -2.31
C GLY A 91 -53.89 7.13 -1.78
N ARG A 92 -53.65 8.41 -1.44
CA ARG A 92 -54.69 9.35 -1.00
C ARG A 92 -55.57 9.82 -2.15
N GLY A 93 -55.01 10.09 -3.33
CA GLY A 93 -55.79 10.53 -4.50
C GLY A 93 -56.69 9.46 -5.13
N ARG A 94 -56.61 8.20 -4.67
CA ARG A 94 -57.43 7.07 -5.14
C ARG A 94 -58.58 6.70 -4.20
N ARG A 95 -58.75 7.43 -3.08
CA ARG A 95 -59.93 7.34 -2.20
C ARG A 95 -60.82 8.55 -2.44
#